data_AF-A0A1H3DYU9-F1
#
_entry.id   AF-A0A1H3DYU9-F1
#
_cell.length_a   1.000
_cell.length_b   1.000
_cell.length_c   1.000
_cell.angle_alpha   90.00
_cell.angle_beta   90.00
_cell.angle_gamma   90.00
#
_symmetry.space_group_name_H-M   'P 1'
#
loop_
_entity.id
_entity.type
_entity.pdbx_description
1 polymer ?
#
loop_
_entity_poly.entity_id
_entity_poly.type
_entity_poly.pdbx_seq_one_letter_code
_entity_poly.pdbx_strand_id
1 'polypeptide(L)'
;MISLNKIFHRNIPIIALFLLISVAMPAGANGHHHNSLLPVHQYPNVYNHYLQPVVTAIDYHSRMLYLFNYEDDKLIIVDPASIDHWPGNIPLQHTVVLPEGNKIFVTSDNTQEHPAYIIALRVDHLDWDAGTVSLAVETVLAADTAGTPAELPFVEAINRNQAVPAWLQAGSTQIHGPTLLPYSDYLYFTEFTSDRVRVINHRTNEFASVDPISIPDYTEQTHGINFNKSGTVGLGTGYFFDNSVIDVYRVNRETGELQAAGQIMLGDERRHAAFTHFVYWLDERFALTASMQFDKTSLTSAATQAIIPPSVWLIDTLEGRATQILRHTRHVRGRGVFRSASDLAVVNGKLYIAEEDTIDYEFGRDGYVSIFDLSDRYRPRFIKRLRPGHELPTGYAVAHTISPTPDNRYLMLASWVSGYVVKIDTTTDTVVKVFGPEDGLVMPHGIFAAGATR
;
A
#
# COMPACT_ATOMS: atom_id res chain seq x y z
N MET A 1 18.91 -8.90 -73.68
CA MET A 1 17.94 -8.25 -74.59
C MET A 1 17.67 -6.87 -74.01
N ILE A 2 18.35 -5.79 -74.44
CA ILE A 2 18.07 -4.92 -75.63
C ILE A 2 16.59 -4.47 -75.60
N SER A 3 16.15 -3.21 -75.56
CA SER A 3 16.65 -1.86 -75.96
C SER A 3 15.84 -0.80 -75.15
N LEU A 4 16.34 0.31 -74.58
CA LEU A 4 17.02 1.53 -75.10
C LEU A 4 16.13 2.50 -75.93
N ASN A 5 15.95 3.73 -75.41
CA ASN A 5 16.04 5.08 -76.05
C ASN A 5 15.02 6.09 -75.43
N LYS A 6 15.25 7.41 -75.28
CA LYS A 6 16.39 8.37 -75.38
C LYS A 6 15.87 9.73 -74.82
N ILE A 7 16.56 10.42 -73.91
CA ILE A 7 17.50 11.58 -74.07
C ILE A 7 16.88 12.93 -74.49
N PHE A 8 17.14 14.01 -73.72
CA PHE A 8 17.85 15.29 -74.05
C PHE A 8 17.58 16.35 -72.94
N HIS A 9 18.52 16.69 -72.04
CA HIS A 9 19.61 17.70 -72.10
C HIS A 9 19.20 19.18 -72.28
N ARG A 10 19.55 20.05 -71.32
CA ARG A 10 20.53 21.16 -71.52
C ARG A 10 20.92 21.93 -70.24
N ASN A 11 22.17 22.40 -70.25
CA ASN A 11 22.94 23.10 -69.22
C ASN A 11 22.94 24.65 -69.40
N ILE A 12 22.97 25.38 -68.27
CA ILE A 12 23.76 26.58 -67.80
C ILE A 12 24.17 27.70 -68.81
N PRO A 13 24.11 29.02 -68.45
CA PRO A 13 25.27 29.80 -67.89
C PRO A 13 24.89 30.87 -66.81
N ILE A 14 25.66 31.13 -65.73
CA ILE A 14 26.85 32.03 -65.53
C ILE A 14 26.55 33.54 -65.31
N ILE A 15 26.75 34.00 -64.06
CA ILE A 15 27.45 35.20 -63.49
C ILE A 15 27.08 36.65 -63.92
N ALA A 16 26.79 37.50 -62.91
CA ALA A 16 27.37 38.85 -62.58
C ALA A 16 26.35 39.71 -61.79
N LEU A 17 26.46 39.96 -60.47
CA LEU A 17 27.33 40.87 -59.69
C LEU A 17 26.99 42.37 -59.79
N PHE A 18 26.64 43.01 -58.64
CA PHE A 18 27.17 44.27 -58.05
C PHE A 18 26.14 44.82 -57.01
N LEU A 19 26.40 44.62 -55.70
CA LEU A 19 26.91 45.60 -54.68
C LEU A 19 25.90 46.72 -54.31
N LEU A 20 25.55 46.99 -53.05
CA LEU A 20 26.33 47.56 -51.92
C LEU A 20 25.31 47.69 -50.74
N ILE A 21 25.55 47.51 -49.43
CA ILE A 21 26.55 48.08 -48.51
C ILE A 21 26.64 47.20 -47.22
N SER A 22 27.88 47.04 -46.75
CA SER A 22 28.43 46.49 -45.49
C SER A 22 27.93 47.18 -44.19
N VAL A 23 28.00 46.60 -42.98
CA VAL A 23 29.17 46.46 -42.07
C VAL A 23 28.76 45.47 -40.95
N ALA A 24 29.34 44.27 -40.88
CA ALA A 24 30.52 43.81 -40.12
C ALA A 24 30.26 43.33 -38.65
N MET A 25 30.51 42.02 -38.49
CA MET A 25 30.57 41.05 -37.36
C MET A 25 31.58 41.41 -36.23
N PRO A 26 31.73 40.68 -35.07
CA PRO A 26 31.68 39.22 -34.80
C PRO A 26 31.00 38.82 -33.46
N ALA A 27 30.90 37.57 -32.97
CA ALA A 27 31.70 36.36 -33.08
C ALA A 27 30.84 35.10 -32.80
N GLY A 28 31.27 33.96 -33.32
CA GLY A 28 30.65 32.66 -33.02
C GLY A 28 31.08 32.07 -31.69
N ALA A 29 30.31 31.10 -31.18
CA ALA A 29 30.79 29.83 -30.63
C ALA A 29 29.63 29.03 -30.03
N ASN A 30 29.69 27.73 -30.27
CA ASN A 30 29.30 26.63 -29.39
C ASN A 30 27.84 26.45 -28.99
N GLY A 31 27.36 25.23 -29.26
CA GLY A 31 26.07 24.77 -28.84
C GLY A 31 25.93 24.65 -27.34
N HIS A 32 24.69 24.76 -26.91
CA HIS A 32 24.16 24.03 -25.77
C HIS A 32 22.71 23.72 -26.09
N HIS A 33 22.40 22.44 -26.31
CA HIS A 33 21.06 21.93 -26.06
C HIS A 33 20.80 22.20 -24.58
N HIS A 34 20.08 23.29 -24.29
CA HIS A 34 19.50 23.46 -22.97
C HIS A 34 18.42 22.38 -22.82
N ASN A 35 18.81 21.28 -22.18
CA ASN A 35 17.88 20.49 -21.38
C ASN A 35 17.14 21.49 -20.50
N SER A 36 15.89 21.79 -20.84
CA SER A 36 14.97 22.41 -19.92
C SER A 36 14.82 21.42 -18.76
N LEU A 37 15.55 21.68 -17.68
CA LEU A 37 15.38 21.00 -16.41
C LEU A 37 13.88 21.05 -16.08
N LEU A 38 13.31 19.88 -15.79
CA LEU A 38 11.95 19.78 -15.27
C LEU A 38 11.81 20.73 -14.06
N PRO A 39 10.64 21.35 -13.86
CA PRO A 39 10.44 22.21 -12.71
C PRO A 39 10.75 21.40 -11.46
N VAL A 40 11.77 21.84 -10.72
CA VAL A 40 11.99 21.39 -9.35
C VAL A 40 10.81 21.97 -8.56
N HIS A 41 9.72 21.21 -8.48
CA HIS A 41 8.69 21.49 -7.52
C HIS A 41 9.36 21.34 -6.14
N GLN A 42 9.69 22.47 -5.52
CA GLN A 42 9.96 22.50 -4.09
C GLN A 42 8.66 22.15 -3.41
N TYR A 43 8.51 20.88 -3.09
CA TYR A 43 7.50 20.43 -2.14
C TYR A 43 7.83 21.08 -0.80
N PRO A 44 6.84 21.59 -0.06
CA PRO A 44 7.08 21.87 1.34
C PRO A 44 7.54 20.55 1.97
N ASN A 45 8.78 20.53 2.47
CA ASN A 45 9.17 19.57 3.49
C ASN A 45 8.27 19.87 4.67
N VAL A 46 7.09 19.25 4.73
CA VAL A 46 6.25 19.29 5.92
C VAL A 46 6.89 18.34 6.92
N TYR A 47 8.06 18.75 7.44
CA TYR A 47 8.41 18.41 8.81
C TYR A 47 7.36 19.10 9.66
N ASN A 48 6.26 18.39 9.91
CA ASN A 48 5.25 18.86 10.85
C ASN A 48 5.93 18.83 12.22
N HIS A 49 6.14 19.99 12.85
CA HIS A 49 6.76 20.06 14.19
C HIS A 49 5.96 19.29 15.27
N TYR A 50 4.77 18.79 14.92
CA TYR A 50 3.89 18.00 15.78
C TYR A 50 4.03 16.49 15.59
N LEU A 51 4.82 16.03 14.61
CA LEU A 51 4.92 14.61 14.31
C LEU A 51 5.47 13.83 15.51
N GLN A 52 4.68 12.89 16.03
CA GLN A 52 5.11 12.03 17.13
C GLN A 52 5.78 10.75 16.60
N PRO A 53 6.78 10.21 17.32
CA PRO A 53 7.45 8.97 16.92
C PRO A 53 6.64 7.71 17.27
N VAL A 54 5.31 7.77 17.12
CA VAL A 54 4.37 6.73 17.53
C VAL A 54 4.03 5.85 16.33
N VAL A 55 4.06 4.55 16.54
CA VAL A 55 3.44 3.56 15.64
C VAL A 55 2.44 2.75 16.45
N THR A 56 1.26 2.52 15.90
CA THR A 56 0.21 1.71 16.55
C THR A 56 0.02 0.39 15.83
N ALA A 57 -0.42 -0.63 16.55
CA ALA A 57 -0.92 -1.89 15.99
C ALA A 57 -1.97 -2.47 16.96
N ILE A 58 -2.69 -3.49 16.51
CA ILE A 58 -3.52 -4.32 17.38
C ILE A 58 -2.89 -5.71 17.53
N ASP A 59 -3.37 -6.46 18.51
CA ASP A 59 -3.18 -7.90 18.57
C ASP A 59 -4.42 -8.63 18.07
N TYR A 60 -4.26 -9.40 17.00
CA TYR A 60 -5.35 -10.07 16.31
C TYR A 60 -6.00 -11.18 17.17
N HIS A 61 -5.32 -11.68 18.20
CA HIS A 61 -5.79 -12.76 19.04
C HIS A 61 -6.21 -12.31 20.44
N SER A 62 -5.29 -11.66 21.15
CA SER A 62 -5.47 -11.18 22.52
C SER A 62 -6.22 -9.84 22.61
N ARG A 63 -6.44 -9.16 21.48
CA ARG A 63 -7.20 -7.90 21.38
C ARG A 63 -6.54 -6.73 22.12
N MET A 64 -5.23 -6.80 22.34
CA MET A 64 -4.45 -5.71 22.91
C MET A 64 -4.19 -4.61 21.87
N LEU A 65 -3.91 -3.39 22.32
CA LEU A 65 -3.30 -2.34 21.49
C LEU A 65 -1.81 -2.27 21.78
N TYR A 66 -1.02 -2.12 20.72
CA TYR A 66 0.41 -1.92 20.80
C TYR A 66 0.78 -0.52 20.36
N LEU A 67 1.52 0.19 21.20
CA LEU A 67 2.11 1.50 20.89
C LEU A 67 3.63 1.36 20.92
N PHE A 68 4.28 1.66 19.80
CA PHE A 68 5.73 1.63 19.66
C PHE A 68 6.26 3.06 19.55
N ASN A 69 7.34 3.36 20.26
CA ASN A 69 8.17 4.51 19.99
C ASN A 69 9.31 4.07 19.08
N TYR A 70 9.31 4.53 17.83
CA TYR A 70 10.33 4.12 16.86
C TYR A 70 11.65 4.88 17.02
N GLU A 71 11.76 5.88 17.88
CA GLU A 71 13.04 6.55 18.17
C GLU A 71 13.77 5.85 19.31
N ASP A 72 13.04 5.62 20.42
CA ASP A 72 13.62 5.12 21.66
C ASP A 72 13.47 3.60 21.83
N ASP A 73 12.88 2.92 20.84
CA ASP A 73 12.67 1.46 20.81
C ASP A 73 11.85 0.93 22.01
N LYS A 74 10.83 1.70 22.40
CA LYS A 74 9.93 1.38 23.53
C LYS A 74 8.60 0.84 23.05
N LEU A 75 7.96 0.05 23.91
CA LEU A 75 6.66 -0.58 23.68
C LEU A 75 5.76 -0.34 24.88
N ILE A 76 4.51 0.02 24.61
CA ILE A 76 3.41 0.02 25.57
C ILE A 76 2.34 -0.92 25.05
N ILE A 77 1.88 -1.85 25.90
CA ILE A 77 0.78 -2.75 25.62
C ILE A 77 -0.42 -2.30 26.45
N VAL A 78 -1.56 -2.08 25.79
CA VAL A 78 -2.79 -1.60 26.43
C VAL A 78 -3.87 -2.67 26.29
N ASP A 79 -4.50 -3.00 27.40
CA ASP A 79 -5.75 -3.76 27.41
C ASP A 79 -6.92 -2.79 27.17
N PRO A 80 -7.64 -2.86 26.03
CA PRO A 80 -8.77 -1.97 25.77
C PRO A 80 -9.88 -2.06 26.82
N ALA A 81 -10.05 -3.22 27.48
CA ALA A 81 -11.05 -3.38 28.52
C ALA A 81 -10.77 -2.52 29.77
N SER A 82 -9.55 -1.98 29.91
CA SER A 82 -9.19 -1.01 30.95
C SER A 82 -9.57 0.43 30.61
N ILE A 83 -9.95 0.71 29.36
CA ILE A 83 -10.35 2.04 28.90
C ILE A 83 -11.83 2.23 29.20
N ASP A 84 -12.16 3.32 29.91
CA ASP A 84 -13.56 3.63 30.22
C ASP A 84 -14.39 3.78 28.93
N HIS A 85 -15.62 3.27 28.97
CA HIS A 85 -16.55 3.23 27.83
C HIS A 85 -16.11 2.41 26.60
N TRP A 86 -15.12 1.52 26.72
CA TRP A 86 -14.80 0.56 25.66
C TRP A 86 -16.00 -0.35 25.33
N PRO A 87 -16.35 -0.58 24.04
CA PRO A 87 -17.64 -1.18 23.64
C PRO A 87 -17.76 -2.70 23.84
N GLY A 88 -16.92 -3.31 24.68
CA GLY A 88 -17.00 -4.72 25.06
C GLY A 88 -15.92 -5.59 24.43
N ASN A 89 -16.18 -6.90 24.37
CA ASN A 89 -15.19 -7.88 23.95
C ASN A 89 -15.27 -8.15 22.43
N ILE A 90 -14.59 -7.32 21.65
CA ILE A 90 -14.66 -7.30 20.18
C ILE A 90 -13.32 -7.72 19.52
N PRO A 91 -13.34 -8.44 18.39
CA PRO A 91 -12.12 -8.72 17.61
C PRO A 91 -11.59 -7.44 16.98
N LEU A 92 -10.28 -7.19 17.07
CA LEU A 92 -9.66 -6.00 16.51
C LEU A 92 -9.04 -6.27 15.15
N GLN A 93 -9.01 -5.25 14.29
CA GLN A 93 -8.45 -5.35 12.94
C GLN A 93 -7.31 -4.37 12.70
N HIS A 94 -7.60 -3.07 12.68
CA HIS A 94 -6.62 -2.06 12.28
C HIS A 94 -6.54 -0.92 13.28
N THR A 95 -5.40 -0.23 13.24
CA THR A 95 -5.25 1.07 13.91
C THR A 95 -4.88 2.16 12.92
N VAL A 96 -5.19 3.39 13.30
CA VAL A 96 -4.64 4.62 12.71
C VAL A 96 -4.25 5.52 13.86
N VAL A 97 -3.11 6.19 13.76
CA VAL A 97 -2.74 7.27 14.67
C VAL A 97 -2.55 8.55 13.85
N LEU A 98 -3.20 9.63 14.29
CA LEU A 98 -3.04 10.93 13.63
C LEU A 98 -1.59 11.45 13.78
N PRO A 99 -1.11 12.32 12.88
CA PRO A 99 0.29 12.80 12.90
C PRO A 99 0.72 13.37 14.26
N GLU A 100 -0.17 14.05 14.95
CA GLU A 100 0.05 14.66 16.27
C GLU A 100 0.17 13.63 17.41
N GLY A 101 -0.11 12.35 17.15
CA GLY A 101 -0.09 11.28 18.15
C GLY A 101 -1.16 11.39 19.23
N ASN A 102 -2.09 12.34 19.10
CA ASN A 102 -3.10 12.67 20.12
C ASN A 102 -4.44 11.95 19.93
N LYS A 103 -4.60 11.22 18.81
CA LYS A 103 -5.82 10.47 18.49
C LYS A 103 -5.47 9.17 17.78
N ILE A 104 -6.10 8.09 18.22
CA ILE A 104 -5.97 6.75 17.66
C ILE A 104 -7.36 6.28 17.24
N PHE A 105 -7.51 5.80 16.02
CA PHE A 105 -8.69 5.05 15.59
C PHE A 105 -8.39 3.57 15.64
N VAL A 106 -9.33 2.78 16.13
CA VAL A 106 -9.25 1.31 16.18
C VAL A 106 -10.48 0.74 15.49
N THR A 107 -10.29 -0.26 14.63
CA THR A 107 -11.41 -0.94 13.97
C THR A 107 -11.62 -2.34 14.53
N SER A 108 -12.86 -2.80 14.45
CA SER A 108 -13.27 -4.13 14.89
C SER A 108 -14.10 -4.87 13.85
N ASP A 109 -14.09 -6.19 13.94
CA ASP A 109 -15.08 -7.04 13.26
C ASP A 109 -16.41 -7.00 14.01
N ASN A 110 -17.50 -7.35 13.31
CA ASN A 110 -18.73 -7.67 14.01
C ASN A 110 -18.67 -9.08 14.63
N THR A 111 -19.55 -9.30 15.59
CA THR A 111 -19.81 -10.61 16.21
C THR A 111 -21.31 -10.82 16.28
N GLN A 112 -21.77 -11.93 16.88
CA GLN A 112 -23.19 -12.14 17.14
C GLN A 112 -23.79 -11.11 18.10
N GLU A 113 -22.98 -10.53 18.99
CA GLU A 113 -23.45 -9.61 20.05
C GLU A 113 -23.05 -8.15 19.81
N HIS A 114 -22.06 -7.92 18.94
CA HIS A 114 -21.48 -6.59 18.71
C HIS A 114 -21.45 -6.24 17.21
N PRO A 115 -21.89 -5.02 16.83
CA PRO A 115 -21.50 -4.34 15.60
C PRO A 115 -20.01 -4.43 15.26
N ALA A 116 -19.70 -4.21 13.97
CA ALA A 116 -18.35 -3.79 13.58
C ALA A 116 -18.20 -2.31 13.94
N TYR A 117 -17.10 -1.93 14.59
CA TYR A 117 -16.91 -0.58 15.13
C TYR A 117 -15.70 0.13 14.52
N ILE A 118 -15.83 1.46 14.41
CA ILE A 118 -14.70 2.38 14.32
C ILE A 118 -14.68 3.18 15.63
N ILE A 119 -13.62 3.03 16.41
CA ILE A 119 -13.51 3.58 17.77
C ILE A 119 -12.46 4.68 17.75
N ALA A 120 -12.86 5.90 18.11
CA ALA A 120 -11.96 7.04 18.25
C ALA A 120 -11.50 7.15 19.71
N LEU A 121 -10.19 7.06 19.92
CA LEU A 121 -9.53 7.21 21.20
C LEU A 121 -8.73 8.52 21.22
N ARG A 122 -8.93 9.33 22.25
CA ARG A 122 -8.04 10.44 22.58
C ARG A 122 -6.87 9.94 23.41
N VAL A 123 -5.67 10.40 23.08
CA VAL A 123 -4.46 10.19 23.89
C VAL A 123 -4.28 11.39 24.82
N ASP A 124 -4.57 11.19 26.09
CA ASP A 124 -4.48 12.24 27.11
C ASP A 124 -3.03 12.44 27.58
N HIS A 125 -2.31 11.34 27.77
CA HIS A 125 -0.94 11.35 28.23
C HIS A 125 -0.21 10.09 27.77
N LEU A 126 1.06 10.23 27.42
CA LEU A 126 1.93 9.15 26.98
C LEU A 126 3.29 9.31 27.67
N ASP A 127 3.63 8.39 28.57
CA ASP A 127 4.90 8.33 29.26
C ASP A 127 5.64 7.05 28.88
N TRP A 128 6.58 7.21 27.96
CA TRP A 128 7.40 6.12 27.46
C TRP A 128 8.38 5.57 28.49
N ASP A 129 8.89 6.38 29.42
CA ASP A 129 9.81 5.91 30.47
C ASP A 129 9.08 5.10 31.54
N ALA A 130 7.87 5.53 31.91
CA ALA A 130 7.00 4.78 32.80
C ALA A 130 6.33 3.57 32.12
N GLY A 131 6.33 3.51 30.78
CA GLY A 131 5.62 2.49 30.01
C GLY A 131 4.10 2.59 30.15
N THR A 132 3.57 3.81 30.27
CA THR A 132 2.15 4.05 30.53
C THR A 132 1.52 5.01 29.52
N VAL A 133 0.23 4.81 29.28
CA VAL A 133 -0.58 5.69 28.44
C VAL A 133 -1.95 5.88 29.07
N SER A 134 -2.49 7.09 28.95
CA SER A 134 -3.87 7.42 29.33
C SER A 134 -4.67 7.65 28.04
N LEU A 135 -5.70 6.81 27.85
CA LEU A 135 -6.59 6.85 26.70
C LEU A 135 -8.03 7.07 27.18
N ALA A 136 -8.82 7.77 26.36
CA ALA A 136 -10.25 7.94 26.59
C ALA A 136 -11.01 7.69 25.29
N VAL A 137 -12.11 6.94 25.35
CA VAL A 137 -13.02 6.78 24.21
C VAL A 137 -13.75 8.11 23.98
N GLU A 138 -13.52 8.72 22.80
CA GLU A 138 -14.28 9.91 22.39
C GLU A 138 -15.57 9.50 21.69
N THR A 139 -15.52 8.47 20.85
CA THR A 139 -16.67 8.04 20.05
C THR A 139 -16.53 6.57 19.66
N VAL A 140 -17.66 5.88 19.63
CA VAL A 140 -17.80 4.52 19.08
C VAL A 140 -18.81 4.60 17.95
N LEU A 141 -18.34 4.46 16.71
CA LEU A 141 -19.18 4.46 15.52
C LEU A 141 -19.48 3.01 15.12
N ALA A 142 -20.76 2.62 15.16
CA ALA A 142 -21.18 1.34 14.60
C ALA A 142 -21.16 1.45 13.08
N ALA A 143 -20.20 0.78 12.45
CA ALA A 143 -20.14 0.67 11.01
C ALA A 143 -21.26 -0.25 10.52
N ASP A 144 -21.40 -1.43 11.12
CA ASP A 144 -22.39 -2.39 10.66
C ASP A 144 -23.20 -2.98 11.82
N THR A 145 -24.18 -3.82 11.54
CA THR A 145 -24.93 -4.52 12.57
C THR A 145 -24.22 -5.78 13.07
N ALA A 146 -24.56 -6.19 14.29
CA ALA A 146 -24.13 -7.48 14.82
C ALA A 146 -24.67 -8.62 13.95
N GLY A 147 -23.84 -9.63 13.70
CA GLY A 147 -24.20 -10.84 12.97
C GLY A 147 -24.37 -10.67 11.46
N THR A 148 -24.09 -9.49 10.88
CA THR A 148 -24.06 -9.33 9.41
C THR A 148 -23.02 -10.30 8.82
N PRO A 149 -23.40 -11.17 7.88
CA PRO A 149 -22.48 -12.08 7.22
C PRO A 149 -21.58 -11.36 6.22
N ALA A 150 -20.43 -11.95 5.90
CA ALA A 150 -19.61 -11.50 4.79
C ALA A 150 -20.29 -11.77 3.44
N GLU A 151 -20.06 -10.89 2.47
CA GLU A 151 -20.53 -10.95 1.08
C GLU A 151 -19.38 -11.28 0.13
N LEU A 152 -18.52 -12.22 0.53
CA LEU A 152 -17.40 -12.68 -0.30
C LEU A 152 -17.85 -13.72 -1.33
N PRO A 153 -17.34 -13.67 -2.58
CA PRO A 153 -17.59 -14.72 -3.56
C PRO A 153 -17.10 -16.09 -3.08
N PHE A 154 -17.87 -17.14 -3.35
CA PHE A 154 -17.44 -18.51 -3.04
C PHE A 154 -16.24 -18.91 -3.92
N VAL A 155 -15.20 -19.45 -3.28
CA VAL A 155 -13.96 -19.82 -3.94
C VAL A 155 -13.41 -21.14 -3.38
N GLU A 156 -12.90 -22.00 -4.27
CA GLU A 156 -12.23 -23.23 -3.91
C GLU A 156 -10.94 -23.44 -4.70
N ALA A 157 -10.01 -24.19 -4.10
CA ALA A 157 -8.78 -24.59 -4.75
C ALA A 157 -9.05 -25.69 -5.78
N ILE A 158 -8.65 -25.46 -7.03
CA ILE A 158 -8.84 -26.42 -8.15
C ILE A 158 -7.54 -27.08 -8.61
N ASN A 159 -6.41 -26.75 -7.97
CA ASN A 159 -5.08 -27.27 -8.27
C ASN A 159 -4.21 -27.29 -6.99
N ARG A 160 -2.94 -27.70 -7.11
CA ARG A 160 -1.99 -27.81 -5.99
C ARG A 160 -1.05 -26.63 -5.82
N ASN A 161 -1.19 -25.59 -6.64
CA ASN A 161 -0.33 -24.40 -6.62
C ASN A 161 -0.99 -23.23 -5.88
N GLN A 162 -2.33 -23.19 -5.84
CA GLN A 162 -3.11 -22.15 -5.18
C GLN A 162 -3.91 -22.75 -4.02
N ALA A 163 -3.62 -22.33 -2.79
CA ALA A 163 -4.47 -22.63 -1.65
C ALA A 163 -5.55 -21.55 -1.47
N VAL A 164 -6.65 -21.92 -0.81
CA VAL A 164 -7.73 -20.99 -0.42
C VAL A 164 -7.92 -21.13 1.08
N PRO A 165 -7.13 -20.41 1.89
CA PRO A 165 -7.14 -20.57 3.34
C PRO A 165 -8.41 -20.00 3.97
N ALA A 166 -8.83 -20.58 5.09
CA ALA A 166 -10.07 -20.19 5.77
C ALA A 166 -10.05 -18.75 6.31
N TRP A 167 -8.88 -18.20 6.64
CA TRP A 167 -8.77 -16.84 7.16
C TRP A 167 -9.18 -15.77 6.13
N LEU A 168 -9.11 -16.09 4.83
CA LEU A 168 -9.61 -15.23 3.74
C LEU A 168 -11.10 -15.40 3.45
N GLN A 169 -11.71 -16.46 3.97
CA GLN A 169 -13.14 -16.70 3.87
C GLN A 169 -13.81 -16.24 5.17
N ALA A 170 -13.65 -14.95 5.47
CA ALA A 170 -14.23 -14.35 6.66
C ALA A 170 -15.75 -14.61 6.68
N GLY A 171 -16.28 -14.95 7.85
CA GLY A 171 -17.70 -15.28 8.00
C GLY A 171 -18.59 -14.08 8.26
N SER A 172 -18.01 -12.90 8.51
CA SER A 172 -18.73 -11.74 9.05
C SER A 172 -18.03 -10.44 8.65
N THR A 173 -18.67 -9.29 8.91
CA THR A 173 -18.15 -7.98 8.51
C THR A 173 -16.80 -7.66 9.16
N GLN A 174 -15.81 -7.30 8.34
CA GLN A 174 -14.49 -6.87 8.79
C GLN A 174 -14.10 -5.50 8.23
N ILE A 175 -13.64 -4.59 9.11
CA ILE A 175 -13.23 -3.23 8.73
C ILE A 175 -11.71 -3.15 8.64
N HIS A 176 -11.23 -2.89 7.43
CA HIS A 176 -9.83 -2.93 7.02
C HIS A 176 -9.38 -1.62 6.34
N GLY A 177 -8.16 -1.62 5.82
CA GLY A 177 -7.67 -0.64 4.86
C GLY A 177 -7.80 0.83 5.29
N PRO A 178 -7.45 1.20 6.53
CA PRO A 178 -7.57 2.59 6.93
C PRO A 178 -6.63 3.49 6.12
N THR A 179 -7.14 4.58 5.58
CA THR A 179 -6.41 5.49 4.67
C THR A 179 -6.77 6.95 4.94
N LEU A 180 -5.77 7.76 5.34
CA LEU A 180 -5.97 9.19 5.61
C LEU A 180 -5.99 9.97 4.30
N LEU A 181 -7.03 10.79 4.07
CA LEU A 181 -7.09 11.65 2.89
C LEU A 181 -6.21 12.90 3.09
N PRO A 182 -5.16 13.11 2.27
CA PRO A 182 -4.29 14.28 2.43
C PRO A 182 -5.03 15.62 2.29
N TYR A 183 -4.67 16.57 3.15
CA TYR A 183 -5.22 17.93 3.17
C TYR A 183 -6.75 17.97 3.36
N SER A 184 -7.27 17.04 4.16
CA SER A 184 -8.68 16.90 4.43
C SER A 184 -8.93 16.46 5.88
N ASP A 185 -10.18 16.59 6.30
CA ASP A 185 -10.67 16.11 7.59
C ASP A 185 -11.17 14.66 7.51
N TYR A 186 -11.01 13.97 6.37
CA TYR A 186 -11.57 12.64 6.15
C TYR A 186 -10.57 11.50 6.31
N LEU A 187 -11.04 10.42 6.93
CA LEU A 187 -10.37 9.12 7.04
C LEU A 187 -11.31 8.05 6.48
N TYR A 188 -10.76 7.15 5.66
CA TYR A 188 -11.48 6.09 5.01
C TYR A 188 -11.15 4.75 5.64
N PHE A 189 -12.14 3.86 5.70
CA PHE A 189 -11.98 2.45 6.06
C PHE A 189 -12.78 1.62 5.08
N THR A 190 -12.25 0.47 4.67
CA THR A 190 -12.97 -0.39 3.73
C THR A 190 -13.52 -1.60 4.45
N GLU A 191 -14.76 -1.96 4.17
CA GLU A 191 -15.31 -3.23 4.61
C GLU A 191 -14.91 -4.28 3.60
N PHE A 192 -13.74 -4.90 3.78
CA PHE A 192 -13.19 -5.90 2.84
C PHE A 192 -14.20 -7.02 2.51
N THR A 193 -15.05 -7.37 3.46
CA THR A 193 -16.05 -8.43 3.32
C THR A 193 -17.35 -7.97 2.67
N SER A 194 -17.48 -6.72 2.24
CA SER A 194 -18.63 -6.18 1.53
C SER A 194 -18.17 -5.24 0.40
N ASP A 195 -19.05 -4.36 -0.07
CA ASP A 195 -18.80 -3.32 -1.05
C ASP A 195 -18.73 -1.91 -0.43
N ARG A 196 -18.74 -1.80 0.91
CA ARG A 196 -18.87 -0.51 1.59
C ARG A 196 -17.51 0.09 1.95
N VAL A 197 -17.40 1.39 1.73
CA VAL A 197 -16.31 2.24 2.19
C VAL A 197 -16.87 3.23 3.19
N ARG A 198 -16.26 3.26 4.37
CA ARG A 198 -16.65 4.08 5.49
C ARG A 198 -15.82 5.34 5.55
N VAL A 199 -16.49 6.47 5.69
CA VAL A 199 -15.85 7.78 5.69
C VAL A 199 -16.19 8.47 6.98
N ILE A 200 -15.17 8.81 7.76
CA ILE A 200 -15.34 9.57 8.99
C ILE A 200 -14.69 10.95 8.84
N ASN A 201 -15.28 11.96 9.47
CA ASN A 201 -14.60 13.21 9.72
C ASN A 201 -13.79 13.07 11.03
N HIS A 202 -12.46 13.05 10.94
CA HIS A 202 -11.58 12.81 12.10
C HIS A 202 -11.50 14.00 13.07
N ARG A 203 -12.07 15.16 12.71
CA ARG A 203 -12.22 16.29 13.64
C ARG A 203 -13.47 16.18 14.49
N THR A 204 -14.60 15.78 13.90
CA THR A 204 -15.87 15.64 14.64
C THR A 204 -16.08 14.24 15.21
N ASN A 205 -15.30 13.24 14.74
CA ASN A 205 -15.48 11.81 15.01
C ASN A 205 -16.86 11.28 14.59
N GLU A 206 -17.44 11.84 13.54
CA GLU A 206 -18.73 11.42 13.00
C GLU A 206 -18.55 10.81 11.60
N PHE A 207 -19.50 9.97 11.18
CA PHE A 207 -19.59 9.59 9.78
C PHE A 207 -19.81 10.83 8.91
N ALA A 208 -19.09 10.89 7.78
CA ALA A 208 -19.27 11.95 6.80
C ALA A 208 -20.67 11.83 6.15
N SER A 209 -21.17 12.93 5.56
CA SER A 209 -22.47 12.92 4.89
C SER A 209 -22.57 12.00 3.68
N VAL A 210 -21.42 11.52 3.19
CA VAL A 210 -21.29 10.59 2.06
C VAL A 210 -21.20 9.13 2.51
N ASP A 211 -21.18 8.87 3.81
CA ASP A 211 -21.08 7.53 4.38
C ASP A 211 -22.43 6.77 4.36
N PRO A 212 -22.43 5.45 4.06
CA PRO A 212 -21.35 4.69 3.44
C PRO A 212 -21.26 5.01 1.93
N ILE A 213 -20.05 4.93 1.38
CA ILE A 213 -19.84 4.92 -0.07
C ILE A 213 -19.89 3.46 -0.55
N SER A 214 -20.76 3.16 -1.50
CA SER A 214 -20.73 1.93 -2.29
C SER A 214 -20.89 2.30 -3.76
N ILE A 215 -19.97 1.83 -4.59
CA ILE A 215 -19.95 2.08 -6.02
C ILE A 215 -19.87 0.72 -6.72
N PRO A 216 -20.95 0.26 -7.37
CA PRO A 216 -20.97 -1.05 -8.02
C PRO A 216 -19.80 -1.22 -8.98
N ASP A 217 -19.17 -2.39 -8.93
CA ASP A 217 -17.97 -2.81 -9.66
C ASP A 217 -16.66 -2.13 -9.25
N TYR A 218 -16.66 -1.22 -8.27
CA TYR A 218 -15.49 -0.45 -7.85
C TYR A 218 -15.12 -0.60 -6.37
N THR A 219 -16.00 -1.04 -5.49
CA THR A 219 -15.73 -1.04 -4.03
C THR A 219 -15.76 -2.44 -3.40
N GLU A 220 -16.04 -3.46 -4.21
CA GLU A 220 -16.10 -4.85 -3.82
C GLU A 220 -14.72 -5.39 -3.41
N GLN A 221 -14.65 -5.95 -2.20
CA GLN A 221 -13.44 -6.60 -1.67
C GLN A 221 -12.18 -5.73 -1.72
N THR A 222 -12.35 -4.41 -1.64
CA THR A 222 -11.22 -3.47 -1.64
C THR A 222 -10.56 -3.42 -0.26
N HIS A 223 -9.23 -3.46 -0.22
CA HIS A 223 -8.45 -3.36 1.02
C HIS A 223 -7.73 -2.01 1.07
N GLY A 224 -8.51 -0.97 1.38
CA GLY A 224 -8.05 0.41 1.43
C GLY A 224 -8.16 1.15 0.10
N ILE A 225 -8.32 2.48 0.20
CA ILE A 225 -8.29 3.39 -0.94
C ILE A 225 -7.11 4.34 -0.74
N ASN A 226 -6.02 4.05 -1.44
CA ASN A 226 -4.75 4.71 -1.20
C ASN A 226 -4.69 5.99 -2.03
N PHE A 227 -4.48 7.14 -1.38
CA PHE A 227 -4.54 8.45 -2.03
C PHE A 227 -3.16 8.93 -2.50
N ASN A 228 -3.13 9.60 -3.65
CA ASN A 228 -1.93 10.31 -4.09
C ASN A 228 -1.62 11.48 -3.12
N LYS A 229 -0.40 12.02 -3.21
CA LYS A 229 0.08 13.04 -2.26
C LYS A 229 -0.81 14.29 -2.21
N SER A 230 -1.44 14.69 -3.31
CA SER A 230 -2.38 15.81 -3.33
C SER A 230 -3.76 15.49 -2.76
N GLY A 231 -4.11 14.21 -2.56
CA GLY A 231 -5.42 13.75 -2.14
C GLY A 231 -6.51 13.92 -3.20
N THR A 232 -6.16 13.88 -4.48
CA THR A 232 -7.11 14.10 -5.60
C THR A 232 -7.46 12.83 -6.37
N VAL A 233 -6.64 11.79 -6.24
CA VAL A 233 -6.84 10.48 -6.87
C VAL A 233 -6.67 9.41 -5.80
N GLY A 234 -7.65 8.50 -5.71
CA GLY A 234 -7.58 7.30 -4.87
C GLY A 234 -7.42 6.05 -5.73
N LEU A 235 -6.70 5.05 -5.21
CA LEU A 235 -6.57 3.72 -5.82
C LEU A 235 -7.06 2.64 -4.87
N GLY A 236 -8.12 1.95 -5.29
CA GLY A 236 -8.68 0.77 -4.61
C GLY A 236 -7.98 -0.50 -5.07
N THR A 237 -7.73 -1.42 -4.15
CA THR A 237 -6.95 -2.62 -4.40
C THR A 237 -7.78 -3.87 -4.11
N GLY A 238 -7.94 -4.73 -5.11
CA GLY A 238 -8.76 -5.93 -4.99
C GLY A 238 -8.11 -7.01 -4.13
N TYR A 239 -8.52 -7.14 -2.87
CA TYR A 239 -7.94 -8.06 -1.90
C TYR A 239 -8.67 -9.40 -1.84
N PHE A 240 -8.96 -9.96 -3.01
CA PHE A 240 -9.58 -11.27 -3.13
C PHE A 240 -9.14 -11.99 -4.41
N PHE A 241 -9.39 -13.30 -4.47
CA PHE A 241 -9.03 -14.14 -5.60
C PHE A 241 -9.65 -13.64 -6.91
N ASP A 242 -8.86 -13.70 -7.98
CA ASP A 242 -9.21 -13.30 -9.35
C ASP A 242 -9.58 -11.81 -9.53
N ASN A 243 -9.61 -11.01 -8.47
CA ASN A 243 -9.67 -9.56 -8.60
C ASN A 243 -8.33 -9.05 -9.12
N SER A 244 -8.34 -8.56 -10.37
CA SER A 244 -7.15 -8.25 -11.17
C SER A 244 -7.08 -6.80 -11.62
N VAL A 245 -7.93 -5.95 -11.04
CA VAL A 245 -8.02 -4.53 -11.37
C VAL A 245 -7.64 -3.66 -10.18
N ILE A 246 -7.14 -2.47 -10.47
CA ILE A 246 -6.98 -1.38 -9.53
C ILE A 246 -8.03 -0.34 -9.88
N ASP A 247 -8.92 -0.06 -8.93
CA ASP A 247 -9.99 0.92 -9.08
C ASP A 247 -9.43 2.33 -8.94
N VAL A 248 -9.86 3.24 -9.81
CA VAL A 248 -9.42 4.63 -9.83
C VAL A 248 -10.58 5.54 -9.46
N TYR A 249 -10.38 6.38 -8.45
CA TYR A 249 -11.39 7.35 -8.01
C TYR A 249 -10.88 8.79 -8.16
N ARG A 250 -11.78 9.69 -8.54
CA ARG A 250 -11.64 11.12 -8.25
C ARG A 250 -12.14 11.38 -6.83
N VAL A 251 -11.43 12.24 -6.12
CA VAL A 251 -11.69 12.49 -4.70
C VAL A 251 -12.10 13.93 -4.48
N ASN A 252 -13.20 14.15 -3.75
CA ASN A 252 -13.59 15.45 -3.25
C ASN A 252 -13.08 15.63 -1.81
N ARG A 253 -12.00 16.39 -1.62
CA ARG A 253 -11.40 16.63 -0.29
C ARG A 253 -12.25 17.45 0.66
N GLU A 254 -13.22 18.21 0.14
CA GLU A 254 -14.11 19.04 0.94
C GLU A 254 -15.27 18.24 1.53
N THR A 255 -15.69 17.15 0.88
CA THR A 255 -16.86 16.35 1.30
C THR A 255 -16.52 14.89 1.66
N GLY A 256 -15.37 14.39 1.22
CA GLY A 256 -15.00 12.97 1.34
C GLY A 256 -15.63 12.09 0.26
N GLU A 257 -16.30 12.66 -0.75
CA GLU A 257 -16.93 11.89 -1.81
C GLU A 257 -15.90 11.24 -2.74
N LEU A 258 -16.20 10.02 -3.19
CA LEU A 258 -15.47 9.30 -4.23
C LEU A 258 -16.33 9.19 -5.49
N GLN A 259 -15.72 9.45 -6.64
CA GLN A 259 -16.33 9.23 -7.94
C GLN A 259 -15.48 8.24 -8.73
N ALA A 260 -16.07 7.13 -9.18
CA ALA A 260 -15.42 6.19 -10.09
C ALA A 260 -14.90 6.90 -11.36
N ALA A 261 -13.64 6.67 -11.70
CA ALA A 261 -12.96 7.26 -12.85
C ALA A 261 -12.50 6.22 -13.87
N GLY A 262 -12.27 4.98 -13.45
CA GLY A 262 -11.90 3.86 -14.31
C GLY A 262 -11.19 2.75 -13.55
N GLN A 263 -10.79 1.70 -14.25
CA GLN A 263 -10.10 0.54 -13.69
C GLN A 263 -8.85 0.23 -14.50
N ILE A 264 -7.78 -0.18 -13.82
CA ILE A 264 -6.51 -0.53 -14.44
C ILE A 264 -6.22 -2.01 -14.21
N MET A 265 -6.29 -2.81 -15.27
CA MET A 265 -6.06 -4.26 -15.19
C MET A 265 -4.56 -4.59 -15.09
N LEU A 266 -4.22 -5.52 -14.21
CA LEU A 266 -2.87 -6.05 -14.02
C LEU A 266 -2.59 -7.16 -15.04
N GLY A 267 -2.40 -6.79 -16.31
CA GLY A 267 -2.21 -7.72 -17.43
C GLY A 267 -3.35 -7.61 -18.44
N ASP A 268 -3.96 -8.75 -18.77
CA ASP A 268 -5.14 -8.81 -19.64
C ASP A 268 -6.06 -9.99 -19.27
N GLU A 269 -7.24 -10.07 -19.91
CA GLU A 269 -8.24 -11.13 -19.66
C GLU A 269 -7.70 -12.55 -19.85
N ARG A 270 -6.71 -12.76 -20.72
CA ARG A 270 -6.11 -14.09 -20.94
C ARG A 270 -5.02 -14.38 -19.92
N ARG A 271 -4.33 -13.36 -19.44
CA ARG A 271 -3.22 -13.50 -18.51
C ARG A 271 -3.08 -12.26 -17.63
N HIS A 272 -3.53 -12.37 -16.39
CA HIS A 272 -3.47 -11.29 -15.41
C HIS A 272 -2.88 -11.74 -14.08
N ALA A 273 -2.39 -10.77 -13.32
CA ALA A 273 -2.14 -10.92 -11.89
C ALA A 273 -3.41 -10.54 -11.12
N ALA A 274 -3.62 -11.17 -9.97
CA ALA A 274 -4.78 -10.93 -9.13
C ALA A 274 -4.39 -10.94 -7.66
N PHE A 275 -5.33 -10.49 -6.83
CA PHE A 275 -5.24 -10.47 -5.39
C PHE A 275 -4.11 -9.56 -4.92
N THR A 276 -4.47 -8.31 -4.64
CA THR A 276 -3.54 -7.24 -4.25
C THR A 276 -4.01 -6.63 -2.93
N HIS A 277 -3.10 -6.45 -1.98
CA HIS A 277 -3.43 -6.02 -0.63
C HIS A 277 -3.16 -4.53 -0.37
N PHE A 278 -2.27 -3.91 -1.16
CA PHE A 278 -1.89 -2.52 -0.96
C PHE A 278 -1.39 -1.85 -2.25
N VAL A 279 -1.52 -0.50 -2.29
CA VAL A 279 -1.01 0.35 -3.37
C VAL A 279 -0.17 1.48 -2.76
N TYR A 280 1.09 1.60 -3.18
CA TYR A 280 2.00 2.65 -2.74
C TYR A 280 2.25 3.68 -3.84
N TRP A 281 1.90 4.94 -3.58
CA TRP A 281 2.17 6.04 -4.52
C TRP A 281 3.65 6.44 -4.54
N LEU A 282 4.24 6.50 -5.73
CA LEU A 282 5.60 7.01 -5.94
C LEU A 282 5.59 8.53 -6.08
N ASP A 283 4.63 9.03 -6.85
CA ASP A 283 4.40 10.44 -7.15
C ASP A 283 2.92 10.66 -7.49
N GLU A 284 2.55 11.79 -8.10
CA GLU A 284 1.16 12.12 -8.41
C GLU A 284 0.55 11.28 -9.56
N ARG A 285 1.37 10.51 -10.29
CA ARG A 285 0.95 9.75 -11.47
C ARG A 285 1.21 8.25 -11.31
N PHE A 286 2.33 7.90 -10.70
CA PHE A 286 2.78 6.52 -10.61
C PHE A 286 2.57 5.95 -9.23
N ALA A 287 2.09 4.71 -9.20
CA ALA A 287 1.98 3.91 -7.99
C ALA A 287 2.51 2.49 -8.24
N LEU A 288 2.76 1.76 -7.16
CA LEU A 288 3.12 0.35 -7.18
C LEU A 288 2.07 -0.48 -6.46
N THR A 289 1.78 -1.65 -6.99
CA THR A 289 1.06 -2.71 -6.27
C THR A 289 1.78 -4.03 -6.46
N ALA A 290 1.50 -5.01 -5.60
CA ALA A 290 2.03 -6.35 -5.74
C ALA A 290 0.92 -7.40 -5.61
N SER A 291 0.98 -8.40 -6.49
CA SER A 291 0.03 -9.49 -6.55
C SER A 291 0.43 -10.65 -5.66
N MET A 292 -0.57 -11.36 -5.15
CA MET A 292 -0.39 -12.45 -4.20
C MET A 292 -0.72 -13.81 -4.82
N GLN A 293 -1.71 -13.89 -5.72
CA GLN A 293 -2.21 -15.17 -6.25
C GLN A 293 -1.16 -15.90 -7.10
N PHE A 294 -1.02 -17.20 -6.90
CA PHE A 294 -0.08 -18.08 -7.60
C PHE A 294 -0.66 -18.75 -8.84
N ASP A 295 -1.92 -19.19 -8.79
CA ASP A 295 -2.56 -19.96 -9.86
C ASP A 295 -4.09 -19.80 -9.83
N LYS A 296 -4.79 -20.46 -10.76
CA LYS A 296 -6.26 -20.38 -10.89
C LYS A 296 -6.99 -20.90 -9.65
N THR A 297 -8.16 -20.33 -9.41
CA THR A 297 -9.17 -20.84 -8.47
C THR A 297 -10.45 -21.21 -9.21
N SER A 298 -11.50 -21.63 -8.50
CA SER A 298 -12.83 -21.79 -9.08
C SER A 298 -13.46 -20.49 -9.59
N LEU A 299 -12.99 -19.32 -9.14
CA LEU A 299 -13.43 -18.02 -9.64
C LEU A 299 -12.79 -17.65 -10.99
N THR A 300 -11.67 -18.28 -11.33
CA THR A 300 -10.97 -17.96 -12.56
C THR A 300 -11.80 -18.34 -13.79
N SER A 301 -12.09 -17.35 -14.63
CA SER A 301 -12.79 -17.54 -15.90
C SER A 301 -12.12 -18.62 -16.78
N ALA A 302 -12.95 -19.45 -17.43
CA ALA A 302 -12.47 -20.45 -18.38
C ALA A 302 -11.71 -19.84 -19.58
N ALA A 303 -11.95 -18.56 -19.89
CA ALA A 303 -11.22 -17.82 -20.93
C ALA A 303 -9.80 -17.41 -20.50
N THR A 304 -9.56 -17.28 -19.20
CA THR A 304 -8.24 -16.96 -18.64
C THR A 304 -7.31 -18.15 -18.88
N GLN A 305 -6.19 -17.93 -19.55
CA GLN A 305 -5.22 -18.97 -19.85
C GLN A 305 -4.31 -19.24 -18.64
N ALA A 306 -3.85 -18.19 -17.96
CA ALA A 306 -2.96 -18.31 -16.80
C ALA A 306 -3.09 -17.12 -15.84
N ILE A 307 -2.95 -17.38 -14.54
CA ILE A 307 -2.67 -16.35 -13.55
C ILE A 307 -1.17 -16.03 -13.59
N ILE A 308 -0.84 -14.74 -13.48
CA ILE A 308 0.53 -14.29 -13.28
C ILE A 308 0.83 -14.43 -11.78
N PRO A 309 1.79 -15.29 -11.39
CA PRO A 309 2.16 -15.51 -9.98
C PRO A 309 2.71 -14.23 -9.33
N PRO A 310 2.97 -14.21 -8.01
CA PRO A 310 3.37 -13.02 -7.27
C PRO A 310 4.37 -12.12 -7.98
N SER A 311 4.03 -10.86 -8.14
CA SER A 311 4.76 -9.92 -8.98
C SER A 311 4.48 -8.47 -8.57
N VAL A 312 5.34 -7.54 -8.98
CA VAL A 312 5.14 -6.10 -8.74
C VAL A 312 4.79 -5.39 -10.04
N TRP A 313 3.83 -4.48 -9.96
CA TRP A 313 3.27 -3.74 -11.07
C TRP A 313 3.43 -2.25 -10.84
N LEU A 314 3.94 -1.55 -11.86
CA LEU A 314 3.93 -0.10 -11.95
C LEU A 314 2.62 0.34 -12.60
N ILE A 315 1.84 1.11 -11.86
CA ILE A 315 0.56 1.69 -12.28
C ILE A 315 0.85 3.10 -12.80
N ASP A 316 0.35 3.40 -14.00
CA ASP A 316 0.32 4.74 -14.57
C ASP A 316 -1.12 5.23 -14.64
N THR A 317 -1.51 6.11 -13.72
CA THR A 317 -2.91 6.56 -13.60
C THR A 317 -3.31 7.56 -14.68
N LEU A 318 -2.34 8.20 -15.33
CA LEU A 318 -2.63 9.11 -16.45
C LEU A 318 -2.97 8.32 -17.72
N GLU A 319 -2.26 7.23 -17.96
CA GLU A 319 -2.44 6.41 -19.16
C GLU A 319 -3.38 5.22 -18.94
N GLY A 320 -3.80 4.97 -17.69
CA GLY A 320 -4.72 3.89 -17.35
C GLY A 320 -4.11 2.51 -17.60
N ARG A 321 -2.81 2.33 -17.33
CA ARG A 321 -2.10 1.08 -17.63
C ARG A 321 -1.22 0.60 -16.49
N ALA A 322 -1.07 -0.73 -16.38
CA ALA A 322 -0.13 -1.36 -15.47
C ALA A 322 0.99 -2.08 -16.25
N THR A 323 2.21 -2.01 -15.74
CA THR A 323 3.38 -2.70 -16.30
C THR A 323 4.01 -3.59 -15.23
N GLN A 324 4.17 -4.88 -15.51
CA GLN A 324 4.91 -5.78 -14.63
C GLN A 324 6.39 -5.39 -14.60
N ILE A 325 6.90 -4.99 -13.44
CA ILE A 325 8.30 -4.56 -13.25
C ILE A 325 9.15 -5.57 -12.47
N LEU A 326 8.52 -6.44 -11.67
CA LEU A 326 9.18 -7.59 -11.04
C LEU A 326 8.36 -8.84 -11.25
N ARG A 327 9.02 -9.95 -11.60
CA ARG A 327 8.40 -11.25 -11.82
C ARG A 327 8.53 -12.14 -10.58
N HIS A 328 7.71 -13.17 -10.52
CA HIS A 328 7.88 -14.25 -9.55
C HIS A 328 9.24 -14.97 -9.72
N THR A 329 9.79 -15.46 -8.62
CA THR A 329 10.92 -16.39 -8.60
C THR A 329 10.62 -17.58 -7.69
N ARG A 330 11.11 -18.76 -8.05
CA ARG A 330 10.96 -20.00 -7.25
C ARG A 330 12.15 -20.26 -6.32
N HIS A 331 13.04 -19.30 -6.20
CA HIS A 331 14.27 -19.44 -5.42
C HIS A 331 14.38 -18.30 -4.42
N VAL A 332 14.65 -18.65 -3.15
CA VAL A 332 14.89 -17.67 -2.09
C VAL A 332 16.05 -16.70 -2.40
N ARG A 333 16.98 -17.08 -3.28
CA ARG A 333 18.08 -16.21 -3.77
C ARG A 333 17.80 -15.57 -5.15
N GLY A 334 16.60 -15.76 -5.67
CA GLY A 334 16.17 -15.23 -6.96
C GLY A 334 15.89 -13.73 -6.90
N ARG A 335 15.99 -13.08 -8.07
CA ARG A 335 15.85 -11.62 -8.26
C ARG A 335 14.41 -11.17 -8.52
N GLY A 336 13.44 -11.97 -8.11
CA GLY A 336 12.01 -11.73 -8.28
C GLY A 336 11.28 -11.78 -6.94
N VAL A 337 9.96 -11.70 -6.95
CA VAL A 337 9.10 -11.90 -5.77
C VAL A 337 9.02 -13.40 -5.48
N PHE A 338 9.37 -13.85 -4.27
CA PHE A 338 9.49 -15.28 -3.94
C PHE A 338 8.21 -15.87 -3.33
N ARG A 339 7.57 -15.19 -2.36
CA ARG A 339 6.25 -15.55 -1.81
C ARG A 339 5.16 -14.55 -2.23
N SER A 340 3.94 -14.71 -1.73
CA SER A 340 2.89 -13.70 -1.94
C SER A 340 3.33 -12.37 -1.35
N ALA A 341 3.20 -11.28 -2.11
CA ALA A 341 3.60 -9.96 -1.64
C ALA A 341 2.40 -9.28 -0.98
N SER A 342 2.30 -9.37 0.34
CA SER A 342 1.21 -8.71 1.07
C SER A 342 1.37 -7.21 1.10
N ASP A 343 2.57 -6.68 1.26
CA ASP A 343 2.72 -5.23 1.40
C ASP A 343 4.02 -4.75 0.78
N LEU A 344 4.07 -3.46 0.48
CA LEU A 344 5.22 -2.83 -0.12
C LEU A 344 5.34 -1.36 0.28
N ALA A 345 6.58 -0.89 0.33
CA ALA A 345 6.88 0.50 0.52
C ALA A 345 8.07 0.94 -0.32
N VAL A 346 8.10 2.21 -0.69
CA VAL A 346 9.24 2.82 -1.37
C VAL A 346 9.86 3.90 -0.51
N VAL A 347 11.08 3.65 -0.05
CA VAL A 347 11.79 4.55 0.86
C VAL A 347 13.22 4.71 0.37
N ASN A 348 13.72 5.95 0.33
CA ASN A 348 15.09 6.28 -0.08
C ASN A 348 15.51 5.64 -1.42
N GLY A 349 14.59 5.64 -2.39
CA GLY A 349 14.83 5.06 -3.72
C GLY A 349 14.87 3.53 -3.75
N LYS A 350 14.47 2.85 -2.68
CA LYS A 350 14.40 1.39 -2.59
C LYS A 350 12.96 0.92 -2.39
N LEU A 351 12.60 -0.14 -3.10
CA LEU A 351 11.36 -0.88 -2.94
C LEU A 351 11.59 -2.02 -1.94
N TYR A 352 10.80 -2.02 -0.88
CA TYR A 352 10.71 -3.08 0.12
C TYR A 352 9.42 -3.85 -0.10
N ILE A 353 9.49 -5.17 -0.05
CA ILE A 353 8.34 -6.05 -0.24
C ILE A 353 8.26 -6.99 0.96
N ALA A 354 7.14 -6.96 1.65
CA ALA A 354 6.74 -7.93 2.66
C ALA A 354 6.23 -9.17 1.92
N GLU A 355 7.01 -10.24 1.97
CA GLU A 355 6.70 -11.50 1.32
C GLU A 355 6.18 -12.49 2.36
N GLU A 356 4.90 -12.78 2.28
CA GLU A 356 4.19 -13.65 3.20
C GLU A 356 3.82 -15.00 2.59
N ASP A 357 3.82 -16.00 3.46
CA ASP A 357 3.53 -17.38 3.16
C ASP A 357 2.13 -17.73 3.68
N THR A 358 1.08 -17.15 3.07
CA THR A 358 -0.29 -17.19 3.62
C THR A 358 -1.32 -17.86 2.73
N ILE A 359 -1.07 -17.94 1.41
CA ILE A 359 -2.05 -18.41 0.41
C ILE A 359 -1.50 -19.51 -0.51
N ASP A 360 -0.44 -20.19 -0.07
CA ASP A 360 -0.03 -21.47 -0.64
C ASP A 360 -0.21 -22.60 0.40
N TYR A 361 0.17 -23.82 0.04
CA TYR A 361 0.03 -25.00 0.91
C TYR A 361 1.11 -25.13 2.00
N GLU A 362 2.07 -24.22 2.05
CA GLU A 362 3.13 -24.16 3.05
C GLU A 362 2.86 -23.14 4.17
N PHE A 363 1.63 -22.61 4.28
CA PHE A 363 1.20 -21.57 5.24
C PHE A 363 2.05 -21.45 6.52
N GLY A 364 2.56 -20.25 6.77
CA GLY A 364 3.20 -19.88 8.02
C GLY A 364 4.57 -20.50 8.24
N ARG A 365 5.18 -21.10 7.21
CA ARG A 365 6.50 -21.74 7.33
C ARG A 365 7.63 -20.73 7.31
N ASP A 366 7.50 -19.66 6.53
CA ASP A 366 8.50 -18.61 6.42
C ASP A 366 7.90 -17.22 6.12
N GLY A 367 8.77 -16.21 6.03
CA GLY A 367 8.43 -14.84 5.70
C GLY A 367 9.70 -14.06 5.39
N TYR A 368 9.66 -13.21 4.38
CA TYR A 368 10.85 -12.51 3.89
C TYR A 368 10.59 -11.03 3.68
N VAL A 369 11.68 -10.25 3.68
CA VAL A 369 11.64 -8.86 3.22
C VAL A 369 12.60 -8.71 2.06
N SER A 370 12.06 -8.48 0.86
CA SER A 370 12.89 -8.27 -0.33
C SER A 370 13.12 -6.81 -0.61
N ILE A 371 14.34 -6.49 -1.01
CA ILE A 371 14.80 -5.12 -1.18
C ILE A 371 15.35 -4.97 -2.59
N PHE A 372 14.84 -3.98 -3.30
CA PHE A 372 15.23 -3.64 -4.66
C PHE A 372 15.58 -2.16 -4.75
N ASP A 373 16.61 -1.83 -5.52
CA ASP A 373 16.88 -0.46 -5.97
C ASP A 373 15.83 -0.08 -7.02
N LEU A 374 15.16 1.05 -6.82
CA LEU A 374 14.10 1.59 -7.67
C LEU A 374 14.52 2.91 -8.36
N SER A 375 15.83 3.16 -8.50
CA SER A 375 16.35 4.32 -9.24
C SER A 375 15.84 4.34 -10.70
N ASP A 376 15.66 3.16 -11.30
CA ASP A 376 14.86 2.96 -12.51
C ASP A 376 13.58 2.20 -12.15
N ARG A 377 12.46 2.94 -12.08
CA ARG A 377 11.14 2.39 -11.69
C ARG A 377 10.64 1.29 -12.63
N TYR A 378 11.10 1.23 -13.88
CA TYR A 378 10.71 0.20 -14.84
C TYR A 378 11.61 -1.04 -14.76
N ARG A 379 12.78 -0.93 -14.11
CA ARG A 379 13.77 -2.01 -14.02
C ARG A 379 14.38 -2.08 -12.61
N PRO A 380 13.60 -2.42 -11.58
CA PRO A 380 14.12 -2.50 -10.23
C PRO A 380 15.23 -3.55 -10.14
N ARG A 381 16.28 -3.26 -9.37
CA ARG A 381 17.44 -4.14 -9.25
C ARG A 381 17.48 -4.78 -7.86
N PHE A 382 17.43 -6.10 -7.81
CA PHE A 382 17.51 -6.85 -6.55
C PHE A 382 18.80 -6.51 -5.79
N ILE A 383 18.65 -6.11 -4.51
CA ILE A 383 19.74 -5.85 -3.58
C ILE A 383 19.95 -7.08 -2.70
N LYS A 384 18.94 -7.41 -1.88
CA LYS A 384 18.96 -8.58 -0.99
C LYS A 384 17.55 -8.95 -0.52
N ARG A 385 17.47 -10.09 0.17
CA ARG A 385 16.27 -10.59 0.84
C ARG A 385 16.63 -10.94 2.28
N LEU A 386 15.97 -10.32 3.25
CA LEU A 386 16.10 -10.63 4.66
C LEU A 386 15.41 -11.96 4.95
N ARG A 387 16.06 -12.88 5.66
CA ARG A 387 15.60 -14.26 5.86
C ARG A 387 15.44 -14.62 7.34
N PRO A 388 14.46 -15.47 7.70
CA PRO A 388 14.33 -16.02 9.05
C PRO A 388 15.60 -16.72 9.52
N GLY A 389 15.97 -16.50 10.78
CA GLY A 389 17.16 -17.08 11.42
C GLY A 389 18.50 -16.56 10.90
N HIS A 390 18.50 -15.48 10.11
CA HIS A 390 19.72 -14.82 9.64
C HIS A 390 19.64 -13.31 9.86
N GLU A 391 18.92 -12.59 9.00
CA GLU A 391 18.66 -11.16 9.20
C GLU A 391 17.38 -10.90 10.01
N LEU A 392 16.41 -11.82 9.93
CA LEU A 392 15.17 -11.80 10.71
C LEU A 392 15.26 -12.81 11.88
N PRO A 393 14.43 -12.67 12.92
CA PRO A 393 14.38 -13.61 14.03
C PRO A 393 14.26 -15.08 13.59
N THR A 394 14.78 -15.99 14.42
CA THR A 394 14.55 -17.43 14.22
C THR A 394 13.06 -17.73 14.39
N GLY A 395 12.48 -18.45 13.42
CA GLY A 395 11.04 -18.74 13.42
C GLY A 395 10.17 -17.58 12.92
N TYR A 396 10.76 -16.51 12.40
CA TYR A 396 10.01 -15.45 11.72
C TYR A 396 9.26 -16.01 10.51
N ALA A 397 7.95 -15.74 10.43
CA ALA A 397 7.08 -16.19 9.35
C ALA A 397 6.08 -15.10 8.97
N VAL A 398 5.54 -15.08 7.74
CA VAL A 398 4.48 -14.14 7.32
C VAL A 398 4.87 -12.67 7.58
N ALA A 399 5.69 -12.11 6.70
CA ALA A 399 5.95 -10.66 6.68
C ALA A 399 4.73 -9.97 6.09
N HIS A 400 3.87 -9.39 6.92
CA HIS A 400 2.51 -9.03 6.50
C HIS A 400 2.33 -7.55 6.14
N THR A 401 2.59 -6.64 7.08
CA THR A 401 2.31 -5.20 6.90
C THR A 401 3.56 -4.36 7.11
N ILE A 402 3.81 -3.41 6.20
CA ILE A 402 4.93 -2.45 6.27
C ILE A 402 4.37 -1.05 6.54
N SER A 403 4.95 -0.36 7.52
CA SER A 403 4.67 1.05 7.77
C SER A 403 5.98 1.83 7.85
N PRO A 404 6.33 2.61 6.81
CA PRO A 404 7.47 3.52 6.85
C PRO A 404 7.28 4.60 7.90
N THR A 405 8.36 4.98 8.59
CA THR A 405 8.35 6.20 9.39
C THR A 405 8.31 7.41 8.45
N PRO A 406 7.66 8.52 8.81
CA PRO A 406 7.49 9.66 7.89
C PRO A 406 8.80 10.36 7.51
N ASP A 407 9.81 10.23 8.36
CA ASP A 407 11.17 10.71 8.10
C ASP A 407 12.00 9.74 7.22
N ASN A 408 11.39 8.64 6.78
CA ASN A 408 11.97 7.63 5.91
C ASN A 408 13.20 6.92 6.48
N ARG A 409 13.52 7.06 7.77
CA ARG A 409 14.69 6.39 8.38
C ARG A 409 14.45 4.93 8.69
N TYR A 410 13.21 4.57 9.04
CA TYR A 410 12.87 3.21 9.44
C TYR A 410 11.65 2.68 8.68
N LEU A 411 11.59 1.36 8.57
CA LEU A 411 10.38 0.62 8.28
C LEU A 411 10.01 -0.19 9.52
N MET A 412 8.78 -0.04 9.97
CA MET A 412 8.17 -0.95 10.94
C MET A 412 7.42 -2.03 10.17
N LEU A 413 7.65 -3.29 10.50
CA LEU A 413 7.05 -4.41 9.77
C LEU A 413 6.50 -5.44 10.75
N ALA A 414 5.20 -5.72 10.64
CA ALA A 414 4.49 -6.66 11.49
C ALA A 414 4.35 -8.05 10.84
N SER A 415 4.55 -9.07 11.67
CA SER A 415 4.21 -10.46 11.40
C SER A 415 3.18 -10.94 12.42
N TRP A 416 1.95 -11.12 11.94
CA TRP A 416 0.85 -11.54 12.79
C TRP A 416 0.91 -13.04 13.13
N VAL A 417 1.53 -13.88 12.29
CA VAL A 417 1.64 -15.33 12.58
C VAL A 417 2.74 -15.63 13.59
N SER A 418 3.90 -14.97 13.46
CA SER A 418 5.06 -15.28 14.30
C SER A 418 5.23 -14.35 15.51
N GLY A 419 4.36 -13.35 15.67
CA GLY A 419 4.34 -12.51 16.87
C GLY A 419 5.43 -11.45 16.91
N TYR A 420 5.97 -11.04 15.75
CA TYR A 420 7.09 -10.10 15.69
C TYR A 420 6.70 -8.77 15.03
N VAL A 421 7.26 -7.68 15.55
CA VAL A 421 7.41 -6.41 14.83
C VAL A 421 8.89 -6.11 14.71
N VAL A 422 9.38 -5.93 13.48
CA VAL A 422 10.79 -5.61 13.21
C VAL A 422 10.92 -4.17 12.72
N LYS A 423 11.96 -3.48 13.20
CA LYS A 423 12.38 -2.15 12.75
C LYS A 423 13.60 -2.30 11.85
N ILE A 424 13.48 -1.87 10.60
CA ILE A 424 14.55 -1.96 9.60
C ILE A 424 15.07 -0.54 9.33
N ASP A 425 16.37 -0.33 9.47
CA ASP A 425 17.05 0.89 9.03
C ASP A 425 17.11 0.92 7.50
N THR A 426 16.55 1.96 6.90
CA THR A 426 16.42 2.08 5.44
C THR A 426 17.69 2.58 4.77
N THR A 427 18.71 2.99 5.51
CA THR A 427 20.02 3.34 4.97
C THR A 427 20.87 2.09 4.81
N THR A 428 20.94 1.25 5.85
CA THR A 428 21.79 0.05 5.90
C THR A 428 21.07 -1.23 5.48
N ASP A 429 19.74 -1.19 5.38
CA ASP A 429 18.87 -2.34 5.14
C ASP A 429 19.01 -3.44 6.21
N THR A 430 19.28 -3.06 7.46
CA THR A 430 19.46 -4.00 8.57
C THR A 430 18.33 -3.88 9.58
N VAL A 431 17.92 -5.01 10.16
CA VAL A 431 17.05 -4.99 11.34
C VAL A 431 17.84 -4.38 12.50
N VAL A 432 17.32 -3.30 13.08
CA VAL A 432 17.97 -2.58 14.19
C VAL A 432 17.24 -2.78 15.52
N LYS A 433 15.96 -3.17 15.50
CA LYS A 433 15.19 -3.55 16.67
C LYS A 433 14.18 -4.63 16.31
N VAL A 434 13.96 -5.54 17.24
CA VAL A 434 12.90 -6.56 17.21
C VAL A 434 12.07 -6.37 18.47
N PHE A 435 10.76 -6.34 18.29
CA PHE A 435 9.76 -6.57 19.33
C PHE A 435 9.14 -7.93 19.04
N GLY A 436 9.00 -8.79 20.04
CA GLY A 436 8.55 -10.16 19.83
C GLY A 436 7.76 -10.75 20.99
N PRO A 437 7.56 -12.08 20.98
CA PRO A 437 6.85 -12.78 22.06
C PRO A 437 7.47 -12.58 23.44
N GLU A 438 8.79 -12.40 23.52
CA GLU A 438 9.49 -12.09 24.78
C GLU A 438 9.13 -10.70 25.35
N ASP A 439 8.69 -9.78 24.49
CA ASP A 439 8.20 -8.44 24.87
C ASP A 439 6.67 -8.44 25.12
N GLY A 440 5.99 -9.58 24.92
CA GLY A 440 4.54 -9.74 25.13
C GLY A 440 3.68 -9.66 23.86
N LEU A 441 4.27 -9.61 22.66
CA LEU A 441 3.52 -9.63 21.40
C LEU A 441 3.01 -11.06 21.08
N VAL A 442 1.79 -11.18 20.57
CA VAL A 442 1.19 -12.48 20.21
C VAL A 442 0.93 -12.57 18.70
N MET A 443 0.08 -11.69 18.16
CA MET A 443 -0.29 -11.61 16.75
C MET A 443 -0.44 -10.13 16.32
N PRO A 444 0.67 -9.36 16.24
CA PRO A 444 0.61 -7.95 15.88
C PRO A 444 0.13 -7.77 14.44
N HIS A 445 -0.89 -6.94 14.24
CA HIS A 445 -1.52 -6.70 12.94
C HIS A 445 -1.95 -5.22 12.80
N GLY A 446 -2.19 -4.77 11.56
CA GLY A 446 -2.73 -3.43 11.30
C GLY A 446 -1.79 -2.27 11.70
N ILE A 447 -0.47 -2.43 11.47
CA ILE A 447 0.55 -1.45 11.92
C ILE A 447 0.47 -0.11 11.18
N PHE A 448 0.49 1.01 11.91
CA PHE A 448 0.32 2.35 11.35
C PHE A 448 1.21 3.37 12.05
N ALA A 449 2.15 3.98 11.33
CA ALA A 449 2.98 5.06 11.85
C ALA A 449 2.24 6.40 11.83
N ALA A 450 2.34 7.18 12.91
CA ALA A 450 1.85 8.55 12.92
C ALA A 450 2.48 9.33 11.76
N GLY A 451 1.68 10.08 11.01
CA GLY A 451 2.14 10.81 9.83
C GLY A 451 2.23 9.99 8.54
N ALA A 452 2.01 8.67 8.58
CA ALA A 452 1.77 7.90 7.37
C ALA A 452 0.39 8.24 6.81
N THR A 453 0.26 8.22 5.49
CA THR A 453 -1.04 8.27 4.81
C THR A 453 -1.67 6.89 4.63
N ARG A 454 -0.92 5.86 5.08
CA ARG A 454 -0.67 4.58 4.39
C ARG A 454 -1.74 4.27 3.36
#